data_AF-A0A5S6QTP7-F1
#
_entry.id   AF-A0A5S6QTP7-F1
#
_cell.length_a   1.000
_cell.length_b   1.000
_cell.length_c   1.000
_cell.angle_alpha   90.00
_cell.angle_beta   90.00
_cell.angle_gamma   90.00
#
_symmetry.space_group_name_H-M   'P 1'
#
loop_
_entity.id
_entity.type
_entity.pdbx_description
1 polymer ?
#
loop_
_entity_poly.entity_id
_entity_poly.type
_entity_poly.pdbx_seq_one_letter_code
_entity_poly.pdbx_strand_id
1 'polypeptide(L)'
;MRRILSNLYAFKSEAQEEPIGLRTVAEQHPLFPFLRRLLIVFCFVVSVLSFVTLILCVRLYINLNEIFSQHQVYTGWSSWKLMLPSFSSELSFCYFLTATSLLLWAASLYGFFRATHSEEYVLRHYIVLSLFIVIPAIVAIIYNLHGNNKLLDKALERTFESFVENHYRSGKMDMIFNSIVDHMQESHQCCGYRKLPEKMQNSPAHFAILYWLETTEWGQLQAYKISFSGNSMIEYVPRSCCRNKTLANCNIGIYQDRMVWNKQLEMNWTERIYTKSCYGFLQSSFPFQWD
;
A
#
# COMPACT_ATOMS: atom_id res chain seq x y z
N MET A 1 62.43 -10.58 35.55
CA MET A 1 61.61 -10.19 34.38
C MET A 1 61.57 -11.22 33.25
N ARG A 2 62.69 -11.86 32.82
CA ARG A 2 62.66 -12.88 31.75
C ARG A 2 61.85 -14.16 32.05
N ARG A 3 61.76 -14.61 33.31
CA ARG A 3 60.97 -15.80 33.71
C ARG A 3 59.45 -15.59 33.75
N ILE A 4 58.98 -14.34 33.87
CA ILE A 4 57.53 -14.04 33.86
C ILE A 4 57.03 -13.97 32.41
N LEU A 5 57.86 -13.48 31.49
CA LEU A 5 57.56 -13.44 30.06
C LEU A 5 57.57 -14.84 29.40
N SER A 6 58.38 -15.80 29.87
CA SER A 6 58.33 -17.17 29.33
C SER A 6 57.06 -17.92 29.74
N ASN A 7 56.55 -17.68 30.95
CA ASN A 7 55.30 -18.30 31.41
C ASN A 7 54.06 -17.69 30.75
N LEU A 8 54.10 -16.40 30.39
CA LEU A 8 53.03 -15.76 29.60
C LEU A 8 53.01 -16.21 28.13
N TYR A 9 54.15 -16.60 27.55
CA TYR A 9 54.19 -17.18 26.21
C TYR A 9 53.78 -18.66 26.19
N ALA A 10 54.08 -19.43 27.24
CA ALA A 10 53.59 -20.81 27.37
C ALA A 10 52.08 -20.87 27.65
N PHE A 11 51.54 -19.94 28.44
CA PHE A 11 50.10 -19.89 28.73
C PHE A 11 49.25 -19.40 27.55
N LYS A 12 49.87 -18.75 26.55
CA LYS A 12 49.18 -18.28 25.34
C LYS A 12 49.13 -19.34 24.22
N SER A 13 49.88 -20.43 24.33
CA SER A 13 49.83 -21.53 23.33
C SER A 13 48.93 -22.70 23.73
N GLU A 14 48.38 -22.73 24.94
CA GLU A 14 47.41 -23.77 25.39
C GLU A 14 45.95 -23.30 25.37
N ALA A 15 45.68 -22.03 25.05
CA ALA A 15 44.34 -21.54 24.72
C ALA A 15 44.09 -21.63 23.21
N GLN A 16 44.47 -22.76 22.61
CA GLN A 16 43.94 -23.16 21.32
C GLN A 16 42.66 -23.91 21.66
N GLU A 17 41.54 -23.18 21.73
CA GLU A 17 40.20 -23.76 21.75
C GLU A 17 40.10 -24.73 20.57
N GLU A 18 40.35 -26.00 20.84
CA GLU A 18 40.04 -27.09 19.94
C GLU A 18 38.54 -27.00 19.60
N PRO A 19 38.15 -27.06 18.32
CA PRO A 19 36.75 -27.16 17.93
C PRO A 19 36.23 -28.59 18.20
N ILE A 20 36.29 -29.04 19.45
CA ILE A 20 35.84 -30.36 19.91
C ILE A 20 34.33 -30.41 20.17
N GLY A 21 33.61 -29.29 20.05
CA GLY A 21 32.16 -29.25 20.33
C GLY A 21 31.22 -29.63 19.19
N LEU A 22 31.68 -29.70 17.93
CA LEU A 22 30.74 -29.65 16.79
C LEU A 22 30.35 -31.01 16.20
N ARG A 23 31.26 -31.99 16.19
CA ARG A 23 30.95 -33.35 15.69
C ARG A 23 29.97 -34.06 16.63
N THR A 24 30.14 -33.84 17.94
CA THR A 24 29.31 -34.41 19.01
C THR A 24 27.91 -33.79 19.08
N VAL A 25 27.75 -32.49 18.83
CA VAL A 25 26.42 -31.82 18.80
C VAL A 25 25.65 -32.15 17.51
N ALA A 26 26.33 -32.25 16.36
CA ALA A 26 25.72 -32.68 15.10
C ALA A 26 25.30 -34.15 15.11
N GLU A 27 26.02 -35.01 15.84
CA GLU A 27 25.64 -36.41 16.07
C GLU A 27 24.49 -36.56 17.10
N GLN A 28 24.37 -35.65 18.08
CA GLN A 28 23.30 -35.71 19.09
C GLN A 28 21.95 -35.13 18.64
N HIS A 29 21.89 -34.27 17.62
CA HIS A 29 20.64 -33.65 17.16
C HIS A 29 20.50 -33.58 15.63
N PRO A 30 19.88 -34.58 14.97
CA PRO A 30 19.68 -34.61 13.51
C PRO A 30 18.82 -33.45 12.98
N LEU A 31 18.12 -32.73 13.87
CA LEU A 31 17.32 -31.55 13.56
C LEU A 31 18.16 -30.32 13.18
N PHE A 32 19.41 -30.22 13.62
CA PHE A 32 20.25 -29.04 13.39
C PHE A 32 20.55 -28.74 11.91
N PRO A 33 21.03 -29.69 11.09
CA PRO A 33 21.24 -29.45 9.66
C PRO A 33 19.93 -29.16 8.90
N PHE A 34 18.81 -29.72 9.36
CA PHE A 34 17.49 -29.44 8.80
C PHE A 34 17.05 -28.00 9.11
N LEU A 35 17.20 -27.55 10.36
CA LEU A 35 16.89 -26.19 10.79
C LEU A 35 17.73 -25.15 10.04
N ARG A 36 19.01 -25.44 9.81
CA ARG A 36 19.91 -24.58 9.04
C ARG A 36 19.46 -24.43 7.59
N ARG A 37 19.07 -25.51 6.92
CA ARG A 37 18.54 -25.46 5.55
C ARG A 37 17.25 -24.66 5.50
N LEU A 38 16.34 -24.86 6.45
CA LEU A 38 15.12 -24.07 6.56
C LEU A 38 15.40 -22.58 6.75
N LEU A 39 16.37 -22.23 7.62
CA LEU A 39 16.76 -20.84 7.84
C LEU A 39 17.31 -20.19 6.58
N ILE A 40 18.16 -20.90 5.83
CA ILE A 40 18.72 -20.41 4.57
C ILE A 40 17.61 -20.14 3.56
N VAL A 41 16.69 -21.10 3.37
CA VAL A 41 15.55 -20.96 2.46
C VAL A 41 14.66 -19.80 2.89
N PHE A 42 14.35 -19.70 4.18
CA PHE A 42 13.52 -18.63 4.72
C PHE A 42 14.17 -17.25 4.53
N CYS A 43 15.44 -17.07 4.91
CA CYS A 43 16.17 -15.83 4.71
C CYS A 43 16.26 -15.45 3.23
N PHE A 44 16.46 -16.43 2.34
CA PHE A 44 16.46 -16.18 0.90
C PHE A 44 15.10 -15.69 0.39
N VAL A 45 14.01 -16.38 0.75
CA VAL A 45 12.64 -15.99 0.38
C VAL A 45 12.29 -14.61 0.92
N VAL A 46 12.56 -14.35 2.21
CA VAL A 46 12.32 -13.04 2.83
C VAL A 46 13.16 -11.96 2.15
N SER A 47 14.41 -12.24 1.77
CA SER A 47 15.25 -11.28 1.05
C SER A 47 14.67 -10.94 -0.31
N VAL A 48 14.27 -11.94 -1.11
CA VAL A 48 13.62 -11.72 -2.41
C VAL A 48 12.33 -10.93 -2.26
N LEU A 49 11.46 -11.31 -1.33
CA LEU A 49 10.18 -10.61 -1.08
C LEU A 49 10.40 -9.18 -0.59
N SER A 50 11.36 -8.95 0.30
CA SER A 50 11.71 -7.61 0.80
C SER A 50 12.25 -6.74 -0.33
N PHE A 51 13.07 -7.30 -1.21
CA PHE A 51 13.61 -6.59 -2.36
C PHE A 51 12.54 -6.25 -3.39
N VAL A 52 11.63 -7.19 -3.70
CA VAL A 52 10.47 -6.94 -4.56
C VAL A 52 9.60 -5.85 -3.95
N THR A 53 9.28 -5.94 -2.65
CA THR A 53 8.50 -4.93 -1.93
C THR A 53 9.20 -3.58 -1.95
N LEU A 54 10.53 -3.52 -1.79
CA LEU A 54 11.31 -2.29 -1.90
C LEU A 54 11.18 -1.66 -3.30
N ILE A 55 11.33 -2.44 -4.37
CA ILE A 55 11.15 -1.96 -5.75
C ILE A 55 9.73 -1.42 -5.95
N LEU A 56 8.72 -2.16 -5.48
CA LEU A 56 7.32 -1.74 -5.58
C LEU A 56 7.05 -0.46 -4.77
N CYS A 57 7.62 -0.34 -3.57
CA CYS A 57 7.48 0.86 -2.73
C CYS A 57 8.18 2.06 -3.35
N VAL A 58 9.36 1.87 -3.97
CA VAL A 58 10.06 2.95 -4.69
C VAL A 58 9.27 3.37 -5.92
N ARG A 59 8.70 2.42 -6.69
CA ARG A 59 7.82 2.74 -7.81
C ARG A 59 6.56 3.47 -7.33
N LEU A 60 5.92 2.97 -6.29
CA LEU A 60 4.74 3.59 -5.68
C LEU A 60 5.08 5.00 -5.15
N TYR A 61 6.26 5.19 -4.57
CA TYR A 61 6.76 6.50 -4.15
C TYR A 61 6.95 7.44 -5.35
N ILE A 62 7.60 6.99 -6.42
CA ILE A 62 7.79 7.80 -7.63
C ILE A 62 6.42 8.23 -8.19
N ASN A 63 5.51 7.27 -8.31
CA ASN A 63 4.18 7.51 -8.82
C ASN A 63 3.41 8.47 -7.90
N LEU A 64 3.31 8.20 -6.59
CA LEU A 64 2.64 9.08 -5.62
C LEU A 64 3.30 10.45 -5.50
N ASN A 65 4.62 10.54 -5.61
CA ASN A 65 5.30 11.83 -5.63
C ASN A 65 4.92 12.62 -6.88
N GLU A 66 4.70 11.97 -8.03
CA GLU A 66 4.10 12.60 -9.21
C GLU A 66 2.69 13.14 -8.87
N ILE A 67 1.85 12.33 -8.21
CA ILE A 67 0.48 12.70 -7.76
C ILE A 67 0.48 13.94 -6.85
N PHE A 68 1.37 13.96 -5.84
CA PHE A 68 1.43 15.03 -4.85
C PHE A 68 2.24 16.24 -5.33
N SER A 69 3.20 16.07 -6.25
CA SER A 69 3.93 17.18 -6.86
C SER A 69 3.02 18.09 -7.71
N GLN A 70 2.02 17.51 -8.37
CA GLN A 70 0.99 18.29 -9.08
C GLN A 70 0.13 19.14 -8.14
N HIS A 71 -0.06 18.71 -6.88
CA HIS A 71 -0.76 19.48 -5.85
C HIS A 71 0.09 20.58 -5.21
N GLN A 72 1.41 20.62 -5.44
CA GLN A 72 2.33 21.62 -4.85
C GLN A 72 2.64 22.82 -5.77
N VAL A 73 1.90 23.02 -6.86
CA VAL A 73 2.02 24.24 -7.69
C VAL A 73 1.37 25.43 -6.97
N TYR A 74 1.98 25.91 -5.87
CA TYR A 74 1.96 27.28 -5.37
C TYR A 74 2.72 27.36 -4.02
N THR A 75 4.04 27.21 -4.03
CA THR A 75 4.90 27.99 -3.11
C THR A 75 6.30 28.10 -3.72
N GLY A 76 6.58 29.25 -4.33
CA GLY A 76 7.93 29.59 -4.74
C GLY A 76 8.82 29.79 -3.52
N TRP A 77 9.89 29.00 -3.41
CA TRP A 77 11.26 29.43 -3.12
C TRP A 77 12.19 28.23 -2.87
N SER A 78 13.38 28.34 -3.45
CA SER A 78 14.61 27.57 -3.19
C SER A 78 14.77 26.20 -3.88
N SER A 79 15.65 26.20 -4.88
CA SER A 79 16.12 25.05 -5.66
C SER A 79 16.95 24.01 -4.87
N TRP A 80 17.10 24.18 -3.56
CA TRP A 80 17.87 23.26 -2.70
C TRP A 80 17.03 22.08 -2.17
N LYS A 81 15.70 22.09 -2.34
CA LYS A 81 14.79 20.99 -1.97
C LYS A 81 14.76 19.81 -2.96
N LEU A 82 15.52 19.85 -4.06
CA LEU A 82 15.55 18.77 -5.04
C LEU A 82 16.30 17.50 -4.57
N MET A 83 17.09 17.58 -3.48
CA MET A 83 17.79 16.42 -2.92
C MET A 83 17.15 15.83 -1.66
N LEU A 84 16.22 16.54 -1.02
CA LEU A 84 15.50 16.03 0.15
C LEU A 84 14.04 15.83 -0.23
N PRO A 85 13.52 14.58 -0.18
CA PRO A 85 12.12 14.31 -0.44
C PRO A 85 11.26 15.26 0.39
N SER A 86 10.30 15.94 -0.23
CA SER A 86 9.34 16.74 0.52
C SER A 86 8.63 15.80 1.49
N PHE A 87 8.86 15.99 2.79
CA PHE A 87 8.12 15.30 3.84
C PHE A 87 6.69 15.82 3.87
N SER A 88 5.88 15.47 2.86
CA SER A 88 4.44 15.51 3.00
C SER A 88 4.05 14.39 3.95
N SER A 89 3.24 14.70 4.96
CA SER A 89 2.62 13.68 5.84
C SER A 89 1.89 12.60 5.04
N GLU A 90 1.49 12.93 3.81
CA GLU A 90 0.79 12.08 2.84
C GLU A 90 1.70 11.01 2.20
N LEU A 91 3.02 11.22 2.15
CA LEU A 91 4.02 10.24 1.68
C LEU A 91 4.70 9.49 2.85
N SER A 92 4.37 9.84 4.10
CA SER A 92 4.97 9.24 5.31
C SER A 92 4.88 7.71 5.34
N PHE A 93 3.76 7.16 4.87
CA PHE A 93 3.54 5.73 4.74
C PHE A 93 4.50 5.08 3.73
N CYS A 94 4.77 5.73 2.59
CA CYS A 94 5.70 5.23 1.58
C CYS A 94 7.14 5.21 2.08
N TYR A 95 7.56 6.27 2.80
CA TYR A 95 8.88 6.30 3.44
C TYR A 95 9.02 5.22 4.51
N PHE A 96 7.98 5.01 5.31
CA PHE A 96 7.96 3.96 6.32
C PHE A 96 8.06 2.56 5.69
N LEU A 97 7.28 2.27 4.65
CA LEU A 97 7.34 0.99 3.93
C LEU A 97 8.69 0.78 3.24
N THR A 98 9.26 1.82 2.65
CA THR A 98 10.58 1.75 2.01
C THR A 98 11.68 1.47 3.03
N ALA A 99 11.67 2.19 4.17
CA ALA A 99 12.65 2.00 5.25
C ALA A 99 12.55 0.60 5.87
N THR A 100 11.33 0.14 6.17
CA THR A 100 11.09 -1.20 6.73
C THR A 100 11.49 -2.30 5.75
N SER A 101 11.18 -2.16 4.46
CA SER A 101 11.59 -3.13 3.43
C SER A 101 13.11 -3.19 3.29
N LEU A 102 13.79 -2.05 3.33
CA LEU A 102 15.25 -1.97 3.27
C LEU A 102 15.91 -2.63 4.49
N LEU A 103 15.39 -2.36 5.70
CA LEU A 103 15.88 -2.98 6.94
C LEU A 103 15.67 -4.50 6.93
N LEU A 104 14.51 -4.96 6.47
CA LEU A 104 14.20 -6.39 6.37
C LEU A 104 15.06 -7.09 5.33
N TRP A 105 15.34 -6.42 4.21
CA TRP A 105 16.26 -6.91 3.19
C TRP A 105 17.71 -7.02 3.71
N ALA A 106 18.21 -6.01 4.41
CA ALA A 106 19.54 -6.03 5.02
C ALA A 106 19.66 -7.13 6.10
N ALA A 107 18.65 -7.28 6.96
CA ALA A 107 18.60 -8.29 8.00
C ALA A 107 18.57 -9.71 7.43
N SER A 108 17.78 -9.93 6.38
CA SER A 108 17.68 -11.24 5.71
C SER A 108 18.95 -11.63 4.96
N LEU A 109 19.62 -10.67 4.29
CA LEU A 109 20.93 -10.89 3.69
C LEU A 109 21.98 -11.25 4.75
N TYR A 110 22.01 -10.50 5.84
CA TYR A 110 22.94 -10.77 6.95
C TYR A 110 22.69 -12.16 7.58
N GLY A 111 21.42 -12.55 7.76
CA GLY A 111 21.02 -13.89 8.19
C GLY A 111 21.46 -14.99 7.22
N PHE A 112 21.29 -14.77 5.92
CA PHE A 112 21.72 -15.69 4.86
C PHE A 112 23.24 -15.90 4.84
N PHE A 113 24.03 -14.82 4.88
CA PHE A 113 25.49 -14.89 4.92
C PHE A 113 26.01 -15.62 6.17
N ARG A 114 25.37 -15.41 7.32
CA ARG A 114 25.76 -16.07 8.58
C ARG A 114 25.36 -17.54 8.61
N ALA A 115 24.17 -17.90 8.13
CA ALA A 115 23.71 -19.28 8.05
C ALA A 115 24.55 -20.14 7.09
N THR A 116 25.16 -19.51 6.07
CA THR A 116 26.07 -20.18 5.14
C THR A 116 27.49 -20.34 5.71
N HIS A 117 28.01 -19.36 6.46
CA HIS A 117 29.43 -19.32 6.83
C HIS A 117 29.80 -19.72 8.28
N SER A 118 28.88 -19.70 9.25
CA SER A 118 29.25 -20.01 10.66
C SER A 118 28.20 -20.84 11.38
N GLU A 119 28.58 -21.97 11.99
CA GLU A 119 27.64 -22.89 12.65
C GLU A 119 27.24 -22.45 14.08
N GLU A 120 28.13 -21.80 14.82
CA GLU A 120 27.89 -21.44 16.23
C GLU A 120 26.92 -20.27 16.42
N TYR A 121 26.75 -19.42 15.40
CA TYR A 121 25.94 -18.20 15.50
C TYR A 121 24.54 -18.34 14.85
N VAL A 122 24.23 -19.48 14.23
CA VAL A 122 22.97 -19.70 13.50
C VAL A 122 21.75 -19.52 14.41
N LEU A 123 21.79 -20.09 15.61
CA LEU A 123 20.67 -20.06 16.55
C LEU A 123 20.45 -18.65 17.14
N ARG A 124 21.53 -17.94 17.46
CA ARG A 124 21.46 -16.57 18.01
C ARG A 124 20.89 -15.60 16.98
N HIS A 125 21.31 -15.70 15.73
CA HIS A 125 20.81 -14.86 14.64
C HIS A 125 19.36 -15.20 14.27
N TYR A 126 18.98 -16.47 14.31
CA TYR A 126 17.58 -16.88 14.14
C TYR A 126 16.66 -16.23 15.19
N ILE A 127 17.06 -16.24 16.47
CA ILE A 127 16.30 -15.60 17.55
C ILE A 127 16.19 -14.09 17.31
N VAL A 128 17.28 -13.42 16.93
CA VAL A 128 17.28 -11.97 16.67
C VAL A 128 16.39 -11.61 15.47
N LEU A 129 16.47 -12.33 14.35
CA LEU A 129 15.61 -12.13 13.18
C LEU A 129 14.14 -12.38 13.51
N SER A 130 13.85 -13.42 14.29
CA SER A 130 12.49 -13.72 14.74
C SER A 130 11.94 -12.59 15.62
N LEU A 131 12.74 -12.09 16.57
CA LEU A 131 12.36 -10.94 17.39
C LEU A 131 12.13 -9.68 16.57
N PHE A 132 12.96 -9.43 15.54
CA PHE A 132 12.82 -8.27 14.67
C PHE A 132 11.56 -8.29 13.81
N ILE A 133 10.96 -9.45 13.56
CA ILE A 133 9.69 -9.59 12.85
C ILE A 133 8.52 -9.57 13.84
N VAL A 134 8.64 -10.33 14.93
CA VAL A 134 7.57 -10.51 15.91
C VAL A 134 7.31 -9.21 16.69
N ILE A 135 8.34 -8.46 17.09
CA ILE A 135 8.15 -7.23 17.87
C ILE A 135 7.38 -6.17 17.07
N PRO A 136 7.76 -5.80 15.83
CA PRO A 136 6.98 -4.85 15.04
C PRO A 136 5.58 -5.36 14.70
N ALA A 137 5.41 -6.67 14.46
CA ALA A 137 4.08 -7.25 14.22
C ALA A 137 3.19 -7.13 15.46
N ILE A 138 3.69 -7.46 16.65
CA ILE A 138 2.97 -7.29 17.91
C ILE A 138 2.67 -5.81 18.16
N VAL A 139 3.64 -4.90 17.94
CA VAL A 139 3.42 -3.46 18.08
C VAL A 139 2.36 -2.97 17.10
N ALA A 140 2.39 -3.41 15.83
CA ALA A 140 1.39 -3.04 14.83
C ALA A 140 0.00 -3.62 15.16
N ILE A 141 -0.08 -4.85 15.67
CA ILE A 141 -1.32 -5.48 16.11
C ILE A 141 -1.88 -4.73 17.32
N ILE A 142 -1.08 -4.46 18.35
CA ILE A 142 -1.50 -3.70 19.54
C ILE A 142 -1.91 -2.28 19.13
N TYR A 143 -1.15 -1.63 18.25
CA TYR A 143 -1.45 -0.29 17.76
C TYR A 143 -2.75 -0.23 16.95
N ASN A 144 -3.05 -1.26 16.15
CA ASN A 144 -4.33 -1.37 15.44
C ASN A 144 -5.49 -1.76 16.37
N LEU A 145 -5.26 -2.61 17.37
CA LEU A 145 -6.29 -3.05 18.33
C LEU A 145 -6.68 -1.95 19.32
N HIS A 146 -5.73 -1.12 19.76
CA HIS A 146 -6.00 0.00 20.68
C HIS A 146 -6.23 1.33 19.97
N GLY A 147 -5.74 1.47 18.74
CA GLY A 147 -5.79 2.71 18.01
C GLY A 147 -7.12 2.89 17.32
N ASN A 148 -7.99 3.71 17.90
CA ASN A 148 -9.06 4.41 17.18
C ASN A 148 -8.40 5.46 16.24
N ASN A 149 -7.60 4.98 15.29
CA ASN A 149 -6.59 5.77 14.59
C ASN A 149 -7.20 6.56 13.44
N LYS A 150 -7.92 7.62 13.80
CA LYS A 150 -8.42 8.65 12.89
C LYS A 150 -7.38 9.15 11.90
N LEU A 151 -6.08 9.08 12.23
CA LEU A 151 -4.99 9.52 11.37
C LEU A 151 -4.70 8.52 10.22
N LEU A 152 -4.72 7.21 10.50
CA LEU A 152 -4.58 6.17 9.47
C LEU A 152 -5.82 6.15 8.57
N ASP A 153 -7.01 6.22 9.16
CA ASP A 153 -8.27 6.25 8.41
C ASP A 153 -8.33 7.46 7.47
N LYS A 154 -7.91 8.63 7.96
CA LYS A 154 -7.85 9.86 7.16
C LYS A 154 -6.78 9.79 6.07
N ALA A 155 -5.66 9.12 6.31
CA ALA A 155 -4.63 8.90 5.29
C ALA A 155 -5.12 7.94 4.20
N LEU A 156 -5.81 6.87 4.59
CA LEU A 156 -6.46 5.92 3.66
C LEU A 156 -7.55 6.62 2.84
N GLU A 157 -8.41 7.42 3.48
CA GLU A 157 -9.43 8.23 2.81
C GLU A 157 -8.83 9.11 1.72
N ARG A 158 -7.82 9.92 2.06
CA ARG A 158 -7.18 10.84 1.11
C ARG A 158 -6.46 10.10 -0.01
N THR A 159 -5.86 8.96 0.30
CA THR A 159 -5.18 8.14 -0.71
C THR A 159 -6.21 7.57 -1.69
N PHE A 160 -7.34 7.07 -1.18
CA PHE A 160 -8.44 6.58 -2.01
C PHE A 160 -9.06 7.71 -2.85
N GLU A 161 -9.34 8.86 -2.26
CA GLU A 161 -9.83 10.06 -2.95
C GLU A 161 -8.92 10.43 -4.12
N SER A 162 -7.64 10.65 -3.82
CA SER A 162 -6.65 11.09 -4.80
C SER A 162 -6.45 10.06 -5.91
N PHE A 163 -6.51 8.77 -5.58
CA PHE A 163 -6.46 7.69 -6.56
C PHE A 163 -7.69 7.69 -7.48
N VAL A 164 -8.89 7.77 -6.92
CA VAL A 164 -10.14 7.80 -7.70
C VAL A 164 -10.19 9.02 -8.62
N GLU A 165 -9.80 10.19 -8.12
CA GLU A 165 -9.84 11.44 -8.89
C GLU A 165 -8.78 11.48 -9.99
N ASN A 166 -7.56 11.03 -9.73
CA ASN A 166 -6.46 11.27 -10.69
C ASN A 166 -5.97 10.01 -11.43
N HIS A 167 -6.27 8.79 -10.96
CA HIS A 167 -5.56 7.60 -11.45
C HIS A 167 -6.47 6.46 -11.90
N TYR A 168 -7.71 6.41 -11.40
CA TYR A 168 -8.63 5.34 -11.73
C TYR A 168 -8.76 5.19 -13.26
N ARG A 169 -8.32 4.05 -13.78
CA ARG A 169 -8.33 3.70 -15.22
C ARG A 169 -7.83 4.81 -16.18
N SER A 170 -6.93 5.69 -15.74
CA SER A 170 -6.34 6.75 -16.60
C SER A 170 -5.20 6.25 -17.51
N GLY A 171 -4.89 4.95 -17.46
CA GLY A 171 -3.83 4.31 -18.25
C GLY A 171 -2.43 4.44 -17.64
N LYS A 172 -2.27 5.20 -16.55
CA LYS A 172 -0.99 5.46 -15.89
C LYS A 172 -0.61 4.46 -14.78
N MET A 173 -1.55 3.67 -14.22
CA MET A 173 -1.31 2.81 -13.03
C MET A 173 -2.21 1.56 -12.87
N ASP A 174 -1.80 0.68 -11.93
CA ASP A 174 -2.12 -0.74 -11.66
C ASP A 174 -3.59 -1.23 -11.73
N MET A 175 -3.77 -2.38 -12.37
CA MET A 175 -5.02 -3.19 -12.42
C MET A 175 -5.57 -3.51 -11.02
N ILE A 176 -4.71 -3.65 -10.01
CA ILE A 176 -5.08 -3.99 -8.63
C ILE A 176 -5.89 -2.87 -7.97
N PHE A 177 -5.43 -1.62 -8.04
CA PHE A 177 -6.15 -0.51 -7.40
C PHE A 177 -7.47 -0.20 -8.10
N ASN A 178 -7.53 -0.34 -9.43
CA ASN A 178 -8.80 -0.28 -10.17
C ASN A 178 -9.78 -1.34 -9.66
N SER A 179 -9.31 -2.57 -9.41
CA SER A 179 -10.13 -3.63 -8.82
C SER A 179 -10.57 -3.33 -7.39
N ILE A 180 -9.75 -2.67 -6.58
CA ILE A 180 -10.12 -2.26 -5.21
C ILE A 180 -11.24 -1.22 -5.25
N VAL A 181 -11.11 -0.20 -6.12
CA VAL A 181 -12.14 0.84 -6.31
C VAL A 181 -13.44 0.20 -6.78
N ASP A 182 -13.38 -0.67 -7.80
CA ASP A 182 -14.55 -1.38 -8.31
C ASP A 182 -15.22 -2.22 -7.22
N HIS A 183 -14.42 -2.99 -6.46
CA HIS A 183 -14.93 -3.81 -5.37
C HIS A 183 -15.58 -2.98 -4.26
N MET A 184 -14.96 -1.86 -3.86
CA MET A 184 -15.49 -0.96 -2.82
C MET A 184 -16.86 -0.39 -3.21
N GLN A 185 -16.98 0.11 -4.44
CA GLN A 185 -18.22 0.69 -4.95
C GLN A 185 -19.35 -0.34 -5.01
N GLU A 186 -19.04 -1.56 -5.41
CA GLU A 186 -20.00 -2.65 -5.52
C GLU A 186 -20.44 -3.20 -4.16
N SER A 187 -19.48 -3.47 -3.28
CA SER A 187 -19.74 -4.03 -1.95
C SER A 187 -20.52 -3.07 -1.06
N HIS A 188 -20.22 -1.77 -1.13
CA HIS A 188 -20.87 -0.75 -0.30
C HIS A 188 -22.00 -0.02 -1.02
N GLN A 189 -22.33 -0.43 -2.24
CA GLN A 189 -23.42 0.15 -3.04
C GLN A 189 -23.29 1.68 -3.12
N CYS A 190 -22.09 2.16 -3.43
CA CYS A 190 -21.71 3.56 -3.47
C CYS A 190 -21.05 3.93 -4.81
N CYS A 191 -21.02 5.22 -5.13
CA CYS A 191 -20.44 5.73 -6.37
C CYS A 191 -19.66 7.02 -6.14
N GLY A 192 -18.37 6.98 -6.48
CA GLY A 192 -17.46 8.11 -6.28
C GLY A 192 -17.11 8.35 -4.81
N TYR A 193 -16.14 9.24 -4.56
CA TYR A 193 -15.65 9.47 -3.20
C TYR A 193 -16.25 10.69 -2.51
N ARG A 194 -16.58 11.79 -3.21
CA ARG A 194 -16.96 13.05 -2.53
C ARG A 194 -18.32 12.96 -1.85
N LYS A 195 -18.43 13.51 -0.65
CA LYS A 195 -19.70 13.61 0.08
C LYS A 195 -20.69 14.48 -0.69
N LEU A 196 -21.94 14.01 -0.79
CA LEU A 196 -23.03 14.74 -1.43
C LEU A 196 -23.27 16.09 -0.70
N PRO A 197 -23.14 17.24 -1.37
CA PRO A 197 -23.45 18.54 -0.79
C PRO A 197 -24.93 18.68 -0.50
N GLU A 198 -25.30 19.39 0.58
CA GLU A 198 -26.71 19.62 0.95
C GLU A 198 -27.53 20.25 -0.19
N LYS A 199 -26.91 21.16 -0.95
CA LYS A 199 -27.54 21.84 -2.10
C LYS A 199 -27.91 20.88 -3.25
N MET A 200 -27.28 19.72 -3.32
CA MET A 200 -27.49 18.69 -4.36
C MET A 200 -28.32 17.52 -3.84
N GLN A 201 -28.89 17.60 -2.63
CA GLN A 201 -29.60 16.48 -2.00
C GLN A 201 -30.84 16.02 -2.78
N ASN A 202 -31.43 16.93 -3.58
CA ASN A 202 -32.57 16.64 -4.46
C ASN A 202 -32.16 16.09 -5.84
N SER A 203 -30.86 16.09 -6.16
CA SER A 203 -30.30 15.59 -7.43
C SER A 203 -29.03 14.74 -7.20
N PRO A 204 -29.09 13.69 -6.37
CA PRO A 204 -27.92 12.92 -5.99
C PRO A 204 -27.28 12.13 -7.15
N ALA A 205 -28.06 11.67 -8.14
CA ALA A 205 -27.51 11.03 -9.33
C ALA A 205 -26.78 12.05 -10.23
N HIS A 206 -27.34 13.26 -10.39
CA HIS A 206 -26.65 14.35 -11.08
C HIS A 206 -25.28 14.62 -10.49
N PHE A 207 -25.22 14.73 -9.16
CA PHE A 207 -23.97 14.97 -8.44
C PHE A 207 -22.94 13.85 -8.69
N ALA A 208 -23.35 12.58 -8.60
CA ALA A 208 -22.44 11.46 -8.85
C ALA A 208 -21.90 11.47 -10.30
N ILE A 209 -22.73 11.81 -11.28
CA ILE A 209 -22.33 11.94 -12.68
C ILE A 209 -21.36 13.10 -12.87
N LEU A 210 -21.66 14.28 -12.33
CA LEU A 210 -20.78 15.45 -12.42
C LEU A 210 -19.44 15.20 -11.73
N TYR A 211 -19.44 14.54 -10.58
CA TYR A 211 -18.21 14.12 -9.90
C TYR A 211 -17.33 13.32 -10.87
N TRP A 212 -17.83 12.24 -11.44
CA TRP A 212 -17.04 11.43 -12.35
C TRP A 212 -16.60 12.21 -13.60
N LEU A 213 -17.51 12.91 -14.27
CA LEU A 213 -17.20 13.60 -15.53
C LEU A 213 -16.25 14.79 -15.37
N GLU A 214 -16.36 15.54 -14.27
CA GLU A 214 -15.69 16.84 -14.14
C GLU A 214 -14.52 16.80 -13.16
N THR A 215 -14.60 15.96 -12.12
CA THR A 215 -13.57 15.93 -11.06
C THR A 215 -12.65 14.72 -11.14
N THR A 216 -12.85 13.79 -12.08
CA THR A 216 -11.94 12.64 -12.26
C THR A 216 -11.27 12.65 -13.64
N GLU A 217 -9.99 12.27 -13.69
CA GLU A 217 -9.25 12.10 -14.95
C GLU A 217 -9.94 11.06 -15.84
N TRP A 218 -10.50 9.99 -15.25
CA TRP A 218 -11.28 9.00 -15.99
C TRP A 218 -12.43 9.62 -16.78
N GLY A 219 -13.29 10.41 -16.14
CA GLY A 219 -14.44 11.02 -16.81
C GLY A 219 -14.05 12.09 -17.82
N GLN A 220 -13.00 12.86 -17.51
CA GLN A 220 -12.42 13.82 -18.47
C GLN A 220 -11.89 13.11 -19.72
N LEU A 221 -11.25 11.95 -19.58
CA LEU A 221 -10.81 11.13 -20.72
C LEU A 221 -12.00 10.62 -21.55
N GLN A 222 -13.12 10.24 -20.92
CA GLN A 222 -14.33 9.85 -21.68
C GLN A 222 -14.90 11.03 -22.48
N ALA A 223 -14.97 12.22 -21.87
CA ALA A 223 -15.41 13.43 -22.55
C ALA A 223 -14.44 13.85 -23.67
N TYR A 224 -13.14 13.68 -23.47
CA TYR A 224 -12.12 13.96 -24.48
C TYR A 224 -12.22 13.03 -25.69
N LYS A 225 -12.50 11.73 -25.49
CA LYS A 225 -12.68 10.74 -26.59
C LYS A 225 -13.77 11.13 -27.58
N ILE A 226 -14.82 11.80 -27.12
CA ILE A 226 -15.89 12.31 -27.97
C ILE A 226 -15.68 13.77 -28.41
N SER A 227 -14.49 14.33 -28.15
CA SER A 227 -14.18 15.74 -28.42
C SER A 227 -15.22 16.70 -27.84
N PHE A 228 -15.74 16.37 -26.64
CA PHE A 228 -16.78 17.14 -25.94
C PHE A 228 -18.08 17.34 -26.74
N SER A 229 -18.35 16.48 -27.74
CA SER A 229 -19.56 16.53 -28.56
C SER A 229 -20.82 16.26 -27.73
N GLY A 230 -21.69 17.27 -27.61
CA GLY A 230 -22.88 17.21 -26.75
C GLY A 230 -23.85 16.06 -27.08
N ASN A 231 -23.96 15.70 -28.35
CA ASN A 231 -24.88 14.65 -28.82
C ASN A 231 -24.31 13.23 -28.71
N SER A 232 -23.06 13.09 -28.27
CA SER A 232 -22.40 11.79 -28.20
C SER A 232 -22.74 11.05 -26.93
N MET A 233 -22.87 9.72 -27.04
CA MET A 233 -23.06 8.83 -25.90
C MET A 233 -21.72 8.58 -25.21
N ILE A 234 -21.68 8.72 -23.89
CA ILE A 234 -20.49 8.44 -23.07
C ILE A 234 -20.85 7.68 -21.81
N GLU A 235 -19.85 7.02 -21.24
CA GLU A 235 -19.94 6.49 -19.88
C GLU A 235 -19.88 7.66 -18.88
N TYR A 236 -20.96 7.87 -18.14
CA TYR A 236 -21.06 8.88 -17.10
C TYR A 236 -20.36 8.49 -15.81
N VAL A 237 -20.39 7.20 -15.48
CA VAL A 237 -19.76 6.63 -14.28
C VAL A 237 -19.14 5.28 -14.62
N PRO A 238 -18.22 4.75 -13.80
CA PRO A 238 -17.74 3.39 -13.97
C PRO A 238 -18.86 2.37 -13.78
N ARG A 239 -18.74 1.21 -14.44
CA ARG A 239 -19.75 0.14 -14.32
C ARG A 239 -19.92 -0.42 -12.91
N SER A 240 -18.91 -0.29 -12.05
CA SER A 240 -19.00 -0.63 -10.62
C SER A 240 -20.05 0.21 -9.87
N CYS A 241 -20.41 1.41 -10.38
CA CYS A 241 -21.51 2.21 -9.85
C CYS A 241 -22.90 1.71 -10.25
N CYS A 242 -23.03 0.78 -11.20
CA CYS A 242 -24.33 0.35 -11.66
C CYS A 242 -25.03 -0.56 -10.64
N ARG A 243 -26.30 -0.29 -10.37
CA ARG A 243 -27.12 -1.16 -9.51
C ARG A 243 -27.34 -2.54 -10.12
N ASN A 244 -27.47 -2.58 -11.44
CA ASN A 244 -27.57 -3.81 -12.22
C ASN A 244 -26.57 -3.78 -13.38
N LYS A 245 -25.52 -4.61 -13.28
CA LYS A 245 -24.45 -4.69 -14.27
C LYS A 245 -24.84 -5.42 -15.56
N THR A 246 -25.95 -6.18 -15.55
CA THR A 246 -26.40 -6.90 -16.76
C THR A 246 -26.97 -5.94 -17.80
N LEU A 247 -27.38 -4.73 -17.37
CA LEU A 247 -27.84 -3.69 -18.27
C LEU A 247 -26.64 -3.04 -18.94
N ALA A 248 -26.44 -3.34 -20.23
CA ALA A 248 -25.29 -2.88 -21.00
C ALA A 248 -25.13 -1.36 -21.04
N ASN A 249 -26.25 -0.63 -20.93
CA ASN A 249 -26.32 0.82 -20.94
C ASN A 249 -26.43 1.43 -19.54
N CYS A 250 -26.24 0.69 -18.44
CA CYS A 250 -26.49 1.20 -17.08
C CYS A 250 -25.78 2.52 -16.76
N ASN A 251 -24.55 2.68 -17.27
CA ASN A 251 -23.68 3.84 -17.04
C ASN A 251 -23.57 4.80 -18.24
N ILE A 252 -24.31 4.59 -19.34
CA ILE A 252 -24.15 5.36 -20.59
C ILE A 252 -25.24 6.43 -20.72
N GLY A 253 -24.86 7.66 -21.09
CA GLY A 253 -25.77 8.80 -21.30
C GLY A 253 -25.32 9.74 -22.42
N ILE A 254 -26.21 10.62 -22.87
CA ILE A 254 -25.91 11.66 -23.87
C ILE A 254 -25.19 12.79 -23.17
N TYR A 255 -23.97 13.15 -23.59
CA TYR A 255 -23.10 14.07 -22.85
C TYR A 255 -23.78 15.39 -22.46
N GLN A 256 -24.59 15.97 -23.32
CA GLN A 256 -25.29 17.25 -23.08
C GLN A 256 -26.35 17.19 -21.97
N ASP A 257 -26.91 16.02 -21.65
CA ASP A 257 -27.97 15.88 -20.63
C ASP A 257 -27.51 16.37 -19.25
N ARG A 258 -26.20 16.32 -18.96
CA ARG A 258 -25.64 16.84 -17.70
C ARG A 258 -25.87 18.34 -17.52
N MET A 259 -26.04 19.09 -18.61
CA MET A 259 -26.27 20.55 -18.61
C MET A 259 -27.77 20.89 -18.53
N VAL A 260 -28.64 19.98 -18.98
CA VAL A 260 -30.09 20.20 -19.04
C VAL A 260 -30.80 19.25 -18.07
N TRP A 261 -30.30 19.19 -16.83
CA TRP A 261 -30.76 18.24 -15.85
C TRP A 261 -32.16 18.56 -15.33
N ASN A 262 -33.02 17.54 -15.27
CA ASN A 262 -34.40 17.69 -14.80
C ASN A 262 -34.81 16.51 -13.90
N LYS A 263 -35.98 16.62 -13.27
CA LYS A 263 -36.48 15.62 -12.31
C LYS A 263 -36.68 14.23 -12.94
N GLN A 264 -37.05 14.15 -14.22
CA GLN A 264 -37.25 12.87 -14.90
C GLN A 264 -35.92 12.15 -15.16
N LEU A 265 -34.90 12.90 -15.58
CA LEU A 265 -33.54 12.39 -15.72
C LEU A 265 -33.00 11.91 -14.36
N GLU A 266 -33.21 12.70 -13.30
CA GLU A 266 -32.80 12.34 -11.94
C GLU A 266 -33.39 11.01 -11.49
N MET A 267 -34.71 10.81 -11.67
CA MET A 267 -35.39 9.57 -11.29
C MET A 267 -34.84 8.38 -12.09
N ASN A 268 -34.72 8.51 -13.41
CA ASN A 268 -34.21 7.46 -14.28
C ASN A 268 -32.76 7.06 -13.90
N TRP A 269 -31.89 8.04 -13.66
CA TRP A 269 -30.51 7.76 -13.28
C TRP A 269 -30.38 7.20 -11.87
N THR A 270 -31.19 7.68 -10.91
CA THR A 270 -31.20 7.14 -9.54
C THR A 270 -31.57 5.66 -9.52
N GLU A 271 -32.41 5.18 -10.44
CA GLU A 271 -32.74 3.75 -10.56
C GLU A 271 -31.60 2.92 -11.16
N ARG A 272 -30.70 3.55 -11.93
CA ARG A 272 -29.63 2.87 -12.68
C ARG A 272 -28.33 2.77 -11.89
N ILE A 273 -27.97 3.80 -11.13
CA ILE A 273 -26.68 3.91 -10.45
C ILE A 273 -26.83 4.05 -8.93
N TYR A 274 -25.78 3.70 -8.21
CA TYR A 274 -25.65 4.07 -6.81
C TYR A 274 -25.45 5.58 -6.70
N THR A 275 -26.18 6.21 -5.80
CA THR A 275 -26.14 7.67 -5.60
C THR A 275 -25.54 8.05 -4.25
N LYS A 276 -25.28 7.06 -3.39
CA LYS A 276 -24.53 7.25 -2.15
C LYS A 276 -23.05 7.40 -2.48
N SER A 277 -22.40 8.35 -1.83
CA SER A 277 -20.96 8.51 -1.89
C SER A 277 -20.24 7.40 -1.13
N CYS A 278 -19.05 6.99 -1.59
CA CYS A 278 -18.16 6.09 -0.86
C CYS A 278 -17.43 6.79 0.31
N TYR A 279 -17.65 8.10 0.50
CA TYR A 279 -17.15 8.87 1.63
C TYR A 279 -17.50 8.20 2.97
N GLY A 280 -16.51 8.04 3.85
CA GLY A 280 -16.72 7.51 5.20
C GLY A 280 -16.91 5.98 5.29
N PHE A 281 -17.02 5.24 4.17
CA PHE A 281 -17.06 3.77 4.26
C PHE A 281 -15.71 3.18 4.68
N LEU A 282 -14.59 3.79 4.27
CA LEU A 282 -13.27 3.38 4.78
C LEU A 282 -13.14 3.48 6.32
N GLN A 283 -13.99 4.27 6.98
CA GLN A 283 -14.05 4.37 8.44
C GLN A 283 -14.89 3.23 9.07
N SER A 284 -15.76 2.57 8.29
CA SER A 284 -16.64 1.49 8.75
C SER A 284 -16.31 0.10 8.19
N SER A 285 -15.46 0.00 7.16
CA SER A 285 -15.09 -1.26 6.48
C SER A 285 -13.94 -2.05 7.15
N PHE A 286 -13.40 -1.58 8.27
CA PHE A 286 -12.58 -2.39 9.18
C PHE A 286 -13.32 -2.73 10.50
N PRO A 287 -14.56 -3.26 10.50
CA PRO A 287 -15.07 -3.90 11.69
C PRO A 287 -14.51 -5.32 11.68
N PHE A 288 -13.37 -5.54 12.32
CA PHE A 288 -13.17 -6.86 12.95
C PHE A 288 -14.15 -6.92 14.12
N GLN A 289 -15.43 -7.14 13.82
CA GLN A 289 -16.41 -7.62 14.78
C GLN A 289 -16.09 -9.11 14.99
N TRP A 290 -15.38 -9.39 16.07
CA TRP A 290 -15.38 -10.71 16.66
C TRP A 290 -16.69 -10.84 17.44
N ASP A 291 -17.58 -11.70 16.96
CA ASP A 291 -18.57 -12.36 17.83
C ASP A 291 -17.84 -13.39 18.72
#